data_AF-A0AAN6LDG4-F1
#
_entry.id   AF-A0AAN6LDG4-F1
#
_cell.length_a   1.000
_cell.length_b   1.000
_cell.length_c   1.000
_cell.angle_alpha   90.00
_cell.angle_beta   90.00
_cell.angle_gamma   90.00
#
_symmetry.space_group_name_H-M   'P 1'
#
loop_
_entity.id
_entity.type
_entity.pdbx_description
1 polymer ?
#
loop_
_entity_poly.entity_id
_entity_poly.type
_entity_poly.pdbx_seq_one_letter_code
_entity_poly.pdbx_strand_id
1 'polypeptide(L)' 'MHLMYTLDKDGKRTYTLKKVLSGEVTKSAHPARFSPDDKYSRQRVTLKKRYGLLMTQQPAPKM' A
#
# COMPACT_ATOMS: atom_id res chain seq x y z
N MET A 1 -2.82 9.16 13.10
CA MET A 1 -3.68 9.01 11.90
C MET A 1 -4.83 8.07 12.23
N HIS A 2 -6.05 8.61 12.27
CA HIS A 2 -7.25 7.86 12.69
C HIS A 2 -8.09 7.34 11.51
N LEU A 3 -7.91 7.90 10.30
CA LEU A 3 -8.67 7.47 9.14
C LEU A 3 -8.16 6.12 8.62
N MET A 4 -9.05 5.15 8.58
CA MET A 4 -8.81 3.78 8.14
C MET A 4 -9.69 3.45 6.92
N TYR A 5 -9.40 2.36 6.23
CA TYR A 5 -10.23 1.85 5.14
C TYR A 5 -10.16 0.32 4.98
N THR A 6 -11.18 -0.24 4.33
CA THR A 6 -11.18 -1.57 3.67
C THR A 6 -11.45 -1.40 2.18
N LEU A 7 -11.20 -2.45 1.39
CA LEU A 7 -11.55 -2.48 -0.04
C LEU A 7 -12.89 -3.18 -0.22
N ASP A 8 -13.77 -2.59 -1.02
CA ASP A 8 -14.99 -3.28 -1.45
C ASP A 8 -14.72 -4.25 -2.60
N LYS A 9 -15.78 -4.90 -3.09
CA LYS A 9 -15.71 -5.88 -4.19
C LYS A 9 -15.21 -5.28 -5.50
N ASP A 10 -15.39 -3.97 -5.69
CA ASP A 10 -14.97 -3.23 -6.88
C ASP A 10 -13.57 -2.61 -6.70
N GLY A 11 -12.91 -2.85 -5.56
CA GLY A 11 -11.60 -2.31 -5.24
C GLY A 11 -11.61 -0.84 -4.79
N LYS A 12 -12.78 -0.27 -4.51
CA LYS A 12 -12.91 1.10 -3.99
C LYS A 12 -12.78 1.10 -2.47
N ARG A 13 -12.21 2.20 -1.94
CA ARG A 13 -11.97 2.35 -0.51
C ARG A 13 -13.26 2.73 0.23
N THR A 14 -13.63 1.94 1.23
CA THR A 14 -14.66 2.28 2.20
C THR A 14 -13.98 2.77 3.48
N TYR A 15 -14.20 4.03 3.85
CA TYR A 15 -13.52 4.67 4.97
C TYR A 15 -14.22 4.42 6.31
N THR A 16 -13.42 4.37 7.38
CA THR A 16 -13.90 4.17 8.75
C THR A 16 -12.87 4.70 9.76
N LEU A 17 -13.29 4.86 11.02
CA LEU A 17 -12.39 5.15 12.14
C LEU A 17 -12.12 3.91 13.01
N LYS A 18 -12.87 2.82 12.78
CA LYS A 18 -12.71 1.56 13.51
C LYS A 18 -11.42 0.87 13.09
N LYS A 19 -10.77 0.15 14.01
CA LYS A 19 -9.58 -0.66 13.71
C LYS A 19 -9.91 -2.02 13.10
N VAL A 20 -11.06 -2.57 13.47
CA VAL A 20 -11.62 -3.81 12.94
C VAL A 20 -13.04 -3.53 12.47
N LEU A 21 -13.38 -3.98 11.26
CA LEU A 21 -14.71 -3.86 10.67
C LEU A 21 -15.13 -5.23 10.13
N SER A 22 -16.23 -5.79 10.63
CA SER A 22 -16.78 -7.08 10.18
C SER A 22 -15.76 -8.23 10.20
N GLY A 23 -14.85 -8.25 11.19
CA GLY A 23 -13.79 -9.24 11.32
C GLY A 23 -12.51 -8.95 10.51
N GLU A 24 -12.53 -7.96 9.60
CA GLU A 24 -11.36 -7.53 8.84
C GLU A 24 -10.60 -6.41 9.57
N VAL A 25 -9.26 -6.52 9.64
CA VAL A 25 -8.40 -5.46 10.14
C VAL A 25 -8.27 -4.35 9.09
N THR A 26 -8.69 -3.16 9.44
CA THR A 26 -8.67 -1.98 8.56
C THR A 26 -7.25 -1.44 8.36
N LYS A 27 -7.00 -0.83 7.19
CA LYS A 27 -5.69 -0.27 6.81
C LYS A 27 -5.68 1.25 6.98
N SER A 28 -4.52 1.85 7.28
CA SER A 28 -4.37 3.32 7.33
C SER A 28 -4.68 3.93 5.96
N ALA A 29 -5.58 4.92 5.91
CA ALA A 29 -5.89 5.66 4.69
C ALA A 29 -4.72 6.54 4.21
N HIS A 30 -3.79 6.86 5.11
CA HIS A 30 -2.64 7.72 4.84
C HIS A 30 -1.43 6.89 4.42
N PRO A 31 -0.67 7.35 3.42
CA PRO A 31 0.56 6.68 2.99
C PRO A 31 1.63 6.74 4.08
N ALA A 32 2.62 5.83 4.01
CA ALA A 32 3.81 5.92 4.83
C ALA A 32 4.56 7.23 4.55
N ARG A 33 5.11 7.85 5.59
CA ARG A 33 5.88 9.10 5.48
C ARG A 33 7.10 8.90 4.58
N PHE A 34 7.31 9.81 3.65
CA PHE A 34 8.57 9.88 2.89
C PHE A 34 9.67 10.52 3.73
N SER A 35 10.88 9.96 3.67
CA SER A 35 12.08 10.51 4.29
C SER A 35 13.23 10.46 3.27
N PRO A 36 13.92 11.58 3.01
CA PRO A 36 15.08 11.59 2.11
C PRO A 36 16.26 10.80 2.68
N ASP A 37 16.34 10.68 4.00
CA ASP A 37 17.35 9.97 4.79
C ASP A 37 16.97 8.51 5.11
N ASP A 38 16.05 7.91 4.34
CA ASP A 38 15.59 6.55 4.57
C ASP A 38 16.70 5.50 4.35
N LYS A 39 17.28 5.04 5.46
CA LYS A 39 18.32 4.00 5.54
C LYS A 39 17.90 2.66 4.95
N TYR A 40 16.58 2.38 4.83
CA TYR A 40 16.05 1.10 4.36
C TYR A 40 15.58 1.13 2.89
N SER A 41 15.88 2.21 2.16
CA SER A 41 15.51 2.38 0.75
C SER A 41 16.03 1.23 -0.13
N ARG A 42 17.30 0.84 0.01
CA ARG A 42 17.92 -0.27 -0.73
C ARG A 42 17.19 -1.59 -0.50
N GLN A 43 16.90 -1.92 0.76
CA GLN A 43 16.23 -3.15 1.17
C GLN A 43 14.83 -3.22 0.57
N ARG A 44 14.10 -2.10 0.60
CA ARG A 44 12.75 -2.01 0.02
C ARG A 44 12.78 -2.24 -1.50
N VAL A 45 13.74 -1.67 -2.22
CA VAL A 45 13.89 -1.89 -3.67
C VAL A 45 14.26 -3.34 -3.98
N THR A 46 15.22 -3.92 -3.26
CA THR A 46 15.62 -5.33 -3.44
C THR A 46 14.46 -6.30 -3.20
N LEU A 47 13.66 -6.05 -2.16
CA LEU A 47 12.48 -6.86 -1.87
C LEU A 47 11.45 -6.79 -3.01
N LYS A 48 11.14 -5.58 -3.49
CA LYS A 48 10.23 -5.41 -4.64
C LYS A 48 10.75 -6.12 -5.89
N LYS A 49 12.06 -6.02 -6.16
CA LYS A 49 12.70 -6.69 -7.30
C LYS A 49 12.53 -8.20 -7.26
N ARG A 50 12.72 -8.81 -6.08
CA ARG A 50 12.59 -10.26 -5.87
C ARG A 50 11.20 -10.79 -6.22
N TYR A 51 10.16 -10.02 -5.91
CA TYR A 51 8.77 -10.39 -6.17
C TYR A 51 8.22 -9.85 -7.50
N GLY A 52 9.05 -9.29 -8.38
CA GLY A 52 8.57 -8.76 -9.66
C GLY A 52 7.70 -7.50 -9.54
N LEU A 53 7.73 -6.81 -8.39
CA LEU A 53 6.82 -5.69 -8.09
C LEU A 53 7.36 -4.33 -8.56
N LEU A 54 8.55 -4.27 -9.17
CA LEU A 54 9.03 -3.03 -9.76
C LEU A 54 8.25 -2.72 -11.04
N MET A 55 7.94 -1.44 -11.27
CA MET A 55 7.26 -1.01 -12.51
C MET A 55 8.07 -1.39 -13.77
N THR A 56 9.39 -1.42 -13.67
CA THR A 56 10.29 -1.85 -14.76
C THR A 56 10.22 -3.35 -15.06
N GLN A 57 9.61 -4.16 -14.19
CA GLN A 57 9.39 -5.60 -14.39
C GLN A 57 7.98 -5.89 -14.91
N GLN A 58 7.08 -4.90 -14.90
CA GLN A 58 5.70 -5.04 -15.37
C GLN A 58 5.62 -4.71 -16.87
N PRO A 59 4.68 -5.31 -17.61
CA PRO A 59 4.45 -4.94 -19.00
C PRO A 59 4.12 -3.45 -19.11
N ALA A 60 4.46 -2.84 -20.25
CA ALA A 60 4.12 -1.46 -20.52
C ALA A 60 2.60 -1.26 -20.34
N PRO A 61 2.16 -0.14 -19.73
CA PRO A 61 0.75 0.17 -19.63
C PRO A 61 0.12 0.12 -21.03
N LYS A 62 -1.00 -0.57 -21.19
CA LYS A 62 -1.77 -0.49 -22.42
C LYS A 62 -2.27 0.96 -22.54
N MET A 63 -1.87 1.64 -23.62
CA MET A 63 -2.41 2.96 -23.99
C MET A 63 -3.87 2.84 -24.40
#